data_AF-A0A8T3LHD6-F1
#
_entry.id   AF-A0A8T3LHD6-F1
#
_cell.length_a   1.000
_cell.length_b   1.000
_cell.length_c   1.000
_cell.angle_alpha   90.00
_cell.angle_beta   90.00
_cell.angle_gamma   90.00
#
_symmetry.space_group_name_H-M   'P 1'
#
loop_
_entity.id
_entity.type
_entity.pdbx_description
1 polymer ?
#
loop_
_entity_poly.entity_id
_entity_poly.type
_entity_poly.pdbx_seq_one_letter_code
_entity_poly.pdbx_strand_id
1 'polypeptide(L)' 'MKIEQIFSKKLTRDINGVVKAEQKDNDSVYVELDEYVVTPEVDLHFSEFNEAYLPTVVKSPGDKSGKSCYWI' A
#
# COMPACT_ATOMS: atom_id res chain seq x y z
N MET A 1 -2.14 17.40 -28.72
CA MET A 1 -2.29 16.65 -27.45
C MET A 1 -0.98 16.77 -26.68
N LYS A 2 -0.99 17.22 -25.42
CA LYS A 2 0.22 17.22 -24.59
C LYS A 2 0.28 15.92 -23.79
N ILE A 3 1.42 15.23 -23.83
CA ILE A 3 1.65 13.95 -23.13
C ILE A 3 1.39 14.08 -21.63
N GLU A 4 1.72 15.23 -21.04
CA GLU A 4 1.47 15.57 -19.63
C GLU A 4 0.00 15.43 -19.21
N GLN A 5 -0.94 15.64 -20.14
CA GLN A 5 -2.38 15.59 -19.85
C GLN A 5 -2.96 14.17 -19.79
N ILE A 6 -2.14 13.16 -20.08
CA ILE A 6 -2.53 11.74 -20.02
C ILE A 6 -2.36 11.20 -18.60
N PHE A 7 -1.44 11.78 -17.82
CA PHE A 7 -1.06 11.25 -16.52
C PHE A 7 -1.87 11.91 -15.41
N SER A 8 -2.38 11.08 -14.49
CA SER A 8 -3.07 11.56 -13.28
C SER A 8 -2.14 12.30 -12.31
N LYS A 9 -0.83 11.99 -12.34
CA LYS A 9 0.21 12.62 -11.51
C LYS A 9 1.18 13.43 -12.36
N LYS A 10 1.74 14.49 -11.78
CA LYS A 10 2.70 15.39 -12.45
C LYS A 10 3.99 14.66 -12.86
N LEU A 11 4.47 14.84 -14.09
CA LEU A 11 5.69 14.18 -14.59
C LEU A 11 6.99 14.75 -14.01
N THR A 12 7.00 16.00 -13.56
CA THR A 12 8.18 16.69 -13.02
C THR A 12 8.27 16.64 -11.49
N ARG A 13 7.70 15.61 -10.88
CA ARG A 13 7.81 15.36 -9.43
C ARG A 13 9.19 14.79 -9.10
N ASP A 14 9.65 15.05 -7.88
CA ASP A 14 10.92 14.52 -7.40
C ASP A 14 10.73 13.05 -7.01
N ILE A 15 11.52 12.16 -7.62
CA ILE A 15 11.38 10.71 -7.42
C ILE A 15 12.75 10.17 -7.02
N ASN A 16 12.84 9.65 -5.80
CA ASN A 16 14.03 8.94 -5.36
C ASN A 16 14.08 7.56 -6.03
N GLY A 17 15.05 7.34 -6.91
CA GLY A 17 15.26 6.03 -7.54
C GLY A 17 15.80 4.95 -6.58
N VAL A 18 16.25 5.35 -5.39
CA VAL A 18 16.79 4.44 -4.37
C VAL A 18 16.25 4.86 -3.01
N VAL A 19 15.41 4.00 -2.42
CA VAL A 19 14.93 4.14 -1.05
C VAL A 19 15.85 3.36 -0.12
N LYS A 20 16.41 4.03 0.89
CA LYS A 20 17.20 3.37 1.95
C LYS A 20 16.31 3.18 3.17
N ALA A 21 16.25 1.97 3.72
CA ALA A 21 15.45 1.64 4.91
C ALA A 21 15.81 2.46 6.17
N GLU A 22 16.96 3.11 6.17
CA GLU A 22 17.47 3.96 7.27
C GLU A 22 16.98 5.41 7.19
N GLN A 23 16.46 5.84 6.03
CA GLN A 23 15.99 7.21 5.79
C GLN A 23 14.58 7.37 6.38
N LYS A 24 14.47 8.16 7.46
CA LYS A 24 13.24 8.35 8.25
C LYS A 24 12.70 9.79 8.20
N ASP A 25 13.14 10.58 7.22
CA ASP A 25 12.57 11.92 7.02
C ASP A 25 11.07 11.75 6.71
N ASN A 26 10.22 12.18 7.65
CA ASN A 26 8.78 11.92 7.63
C ASN A 26 8.15 12.35 6.29
N ASP A 27 8.55 13.51 5.78
CA ASP A 27 8.06 14.04 4.50
C ASP A 27 8.47 13.18 3.30
N SER A 28 9.63 12.52 3.34
CA SER A 28 10.10 11.61 2.29
C SER A 28 9.28 10.31 2.29
N VAL A 29 8.99 9.78 3.48
CA VAL A 29 8.26 8.50 3.62
C VAL A 29 6.85 8.60 3.06
N TYR A 30 6.14 9.70 3.32
CA TYR A 30 4.78 9.87 2.79
C TYR A 30 4.76 10.00 1.26
N VAL A 31 5.70 10.76 0.69
CA VAL A 31 5.83 10.91 -0.76
C VAL A 31 6.16 9.57 -1.42
N GLU A 32 7.07 8.80 -0.83
CA GLU A 32 7.45 7.49 -1.36
C GLU A 32 6.31 6.47 -1.27
N LEU A 33 5.56 6.45 -0.17
CA LEU A 33 4.41 5.55 0.00
C LEU A 33 3.26 5.86 -0.98
N ASP A 34 3.00 7.13 -1.27
CA ASP A 34 1.97 7.53 -2.23
C ASP A 34 2.29 7.12 -3.68
N GLU A 35 3.57 6.89 -4.00
CA GLU A 35 3.99 6.43 -5.33
C GLU A 35 3.77 4.94 -5.55
N TYR A 36 3.67 4.13 -4.50
CA TYR A 36 3.39 2.69 -4.65
C TYR A 36 1.94 2.45 -5.06
N VAL A 37 1.76 1.70 -6.14
CA VAL A 37 0.44 1.25 -6.60
C VAL A 37 0.26 -0.21 -6.20
N VAL A 38 -0.84 -0.51 -5.51
CA VAL A 38 -1.23 -1.89 -5.23
C VAL A 38 -1.75 -2.51 -6.53
N THR A 39 -1.08 -3.57 -7.00
CA THR A 39 -1.55 -4.34 -8.15
C THR A 39 -2.61 -5.35 -7.69
N PRO A 40 -3.52 -5.80 -8.58
CA PRO A 40 -4.51 -6.82 -8.23
C PRO A 40 -3.91 -8.13 -7.69
N GLU A 41 -2.71 -8.49 -8.17
CA GLU A 41 -2.00 -9.70 -7.71
C GLU A 41 -1.47 -9.53 -6.28
N VAL A 42 -0.90 -8.37 -5.96
CA VAL A 42 -0.44 -8.06 -4.60
C VAL A 42 -1.63 -8.03 -3.63
N ASP A 43 -2.76 -7.47 -4.04
CA ASP A 43 -4.00 -7.45 -3.25
C ASP A 43 -4.53 -8.87 -2.95
N LEU A 44 -4.52 -9.75 -3.97
CA LEU A 44 -4.89 -11.15 -3.82
C LEU A 44 -4.00 -11.85 -2.78
N HIS A 45 -2.67 -11.73 -2.94
CA HIS A 45 -1.73 -12.40 -2.03
C HIS A 45 -1.79 -11.83 -0.61
N PHE A 46 -2.04 -10.53 -0.43
CA PHE A 46 -2.28 -9.96 0.90
C PHE A 46 -3.56 -10.51 1.53
N SER A 47 -4.62 -10.69 0.73
CA SER A 47 -5.88 -11.27 1.18
C SER A 47 -5.70 -12.73 1.63
N GLU A 48 -5.02 -13.55 0.82
CA GLU A 48 -4.69 -14.95 1.14
C GLU A 48 -3.82 -15.06 2.40
N PHE A 49 -2.79 -14.20 2.51
CA PHE A 49 -1.93 -14.14 3.68
C PHE A 49 -2.74 -13.81 4.95
N ASN A 50 -3.61 -12.80 4.88
CA ASN A 50 -4.41 -12.38 6.02
C ASN A 50 -5.41 -13.47 6.44
N GLU A 51 -6.05 -14.15 5.49
CA GLU A 51 -6.95 -15.26 5.79
C GLU A 51 -6.24 -16.40 6.53
N ALA A 52 -5.01 -16.73 6.13
CA ALA A 52 -4.21 -17.76 6.79
C ALA A 52 -3.65 -17.31 8.16
N TYR A 53 -3.31 -16.02 8.30
CA TYR A 53 -2.62 -15.49 9.47
C TYR A 53 -3.57 -15.08 10.60
N LEU A 54 -4.68 -14.39 10.31
CA LEU A 54 -5.62 -13.86 11.31
C LEU A 54 -6.16 -14.92 12.30
N PRO A 55 -6.51 -16.16 11.88
CA PRO A 55 -6.95 -17.20 12.80
C PRO A 55 -5.89 -17.60 13.83
N THR A 56 -4.61 -17.42 13.52
CA THR A 56 -3.50 -17.74 14.44
C THR A 56 -3.31 -16.67 15.52
N VAL A 57 -3.71 -15.43 15.21
CA VAL A 57 -3.56 -14.27 16.10
C VAL A 57 -4.80 -14.06 16.99
N VAL A 58 -6.00 -14.32 16.46
CA VAL A 58 -7.26 -14.10 17.19
C VAL A 58 -7.69 -15.37 17.94
N LYS A 59 -7.34 -15.48 19.23
CA LYS A 59 -7.64 -16.65 20.09
C LYS A 59 -9.02 -16.64 20.79
N SER A 60 -9.91 -15.67 20.54
CA SER A 60 -11.24 -15.64 21.20
C SER A 60 -12.39 -15.95 20.24
N PRO A 61 -13.23 -16.97 20.54
CA PRO A 61 -14.42 -17.28 19.78
C PRO A 61 -15.52 -16.29 20.18
N GLY A 62 -15.56 -15.12 19.55
CA GLY A 62 -16.58 -14.12 19.87
C GLY A 62 -16.64 -12.94 18.93
N ASP A 63 -15.55 -12.62 18.23
CA ASP A 63 -15.51 -11.44 17.38
C ASP A 63 -15.31 -11.82 15.91
N LYS A 64 -16.31 -12.53 15.35
CA LYS A 64 -16.46 -12.65 13.89
C LYS A 64 -17.06 -11.34 13.35
N SER A 65 -16.36 -10.22 13.57
CA SER A 65 -16.65 -8.94 12.93
C SER A 65 -15.44 -8.41 12.17
N GLY A 66 -14.56 -9.30 11.72
CA GLY A 66 -13.44 -8.96 10.84
C GLY A 66 -13.89 -8.64 9.41
N LYS A 67 -14.80 -7.69 9.20
CA LYS A 67 -14.78 -6.91 7.96
C LYS A 67 -13.56 -6.01 8.06
N SER A 68 -12.39 -6.52 7.69
CA SER A 68 -11.24 -5.68 7.41
C SER A 68 -11.56 -4.97 6.10
N CYS A 69 -12.22 -3.82 6.20
CA CYS A 69 -12.48 -2.93 5.09
C CYS A 69 -11.15 -2.28 4.71
N TYR A 70 -10.37 -2.90 3.82
CA TYR A 70 -9.39 -2.15 3.06
C TYR A 70 -10.19 -1.22 2.13
N TRP A 71 -10.35 0.03 2.54
CA TRP A 71 -10.75 1.09 1.62
C TRP A 71 -9.49 1.50 0.87
N ILE A 72 -9.38 1.03 -0.37
CA ILE A 72 -8.51 1.62 -1.39
C ILE A 72 -9.24 2.82 -1.98
#